data_AF-W3RHP7-F1
#
_entry.id   AF-W3RHP7-F1
#
_cell.length_a   1.000
_cell.length_b   1.000
_cell.length_c   1.000
_cell.angle_alpha   90.00
_cell.angle_beta   90.00
_cell.angle_gamma   90.00
#
_symmetry.space_group_name_H-M   'P 1'
#
loop_
_entity.id
_entity.type
_entity.pdbx_description
1 polymer ?
#
loop_
_entity_poly.entity_id
_entity_poly.type
_entity_poly.pdbx_seq_one_letter_code
_entity_poly.pdbx_strand_id
1 'polypeptide(L)' 'MIRLVTVASVLSNVRPAPVIDTKDVSATDAWAQRLNISRDDLLKAIAEVGNSVAAVRRHLQST' A
#
# COMPACT_ATOMS: atom_id res chain seq x y z
N MET A 1 37.21 -4.42 0.97
CA MET A 1 36.64 -4.83 2.28
C MET A 1 35.14 -5.02 2.11
N ILE A 2 34.65 -6.26 2.16
CA ILE A 2 33.20 -6.53 2.03
C ILE A 2 32.57 -6.31 3.41
N ARG A 3 31.65 -5.35 3.52
CA ARG A 3 30.87 -5.11 4.74
C ARG A 3 29.75 -6.15 4.81
N LEU A 4 29.87 -7.12 5.71
CA LEU A 4 28.74 -7.97 6.09
C LEU A 4 27.76 -7.11 6.89
N VAL A 5 26.65 -6.75 6.26
CA VAL A 5 25.50 -6.15 6.94
C VAL A 5 24.61 -7.28 7.42
N THR A 6 24.27 -7.29 8.71
CA THR A 6 23.45 -8.33 9.32
C THR A 6 22.07 -8.37 8.66
N VAL A 7 21.66 -9.53 8.13
CA VAL A 7 20.35 -9.73 7.45
C VAL A 7 19.17 -9.26 8.33
N ALA A 8 19.34 -9.32 9.66
CA ALA A 8 18.39 -8.79 10.63
C ALA A 8 18.01 -7.32 10.37
N SER A 9 18.95 -6.45 9.99
CA SER A 9 18.67 -5.04 9.71
C SER A 9 17.83 -4.82 8.44
N VAL A 10 17.88 -5.76 7.48
CA VAL A 10 17.05 -5.72 6.27
C VAL A 10 15.62 -6.21 6.60
N LEU A 11 15.50 -7.25 7.42
CA LEU A 11 14.20 -7.81 7.82
C LEU A 11 13.43 -6.90 8.79
N SER A 12 14.12 -6.12 9.64
CA SER A 12 13.47 -5.17 10.55
C SER A 12 12.74 -4.02 9.85
N ASN A 13 12.96 -3.82 8.55
CA ASN A 13 12.30 -2.77 7.77
C ASN A 13 11.09 -3.27 6.97
N VAL A 14 10.71 -4.55 7.11
CA VAL A 14 9.47 -5.07 6.53
C VAL A 14 8.30 -4.64 7.43
N ARG A 15 8.01 -3.33 7.43
CA ARG A 15 6.77 -2.84 8.02
C ARG A 15 5.63 -3.56 7.29
N PRO A 16 4.62 -4.08 8.02
CA PRO A 16 3.43 -4.63 7.40
C PRO A 16 2.92 -3.63 6.36
N ALA A 17 2.58 -4.11 5.17
CA ALA A 17 2.01 -3.26 4.15
C ALA A 17 0.82 -2.53 4.78
N PRO A 18 0.77 -1.19 4.72
CA PRO A 18 -0.36 -0.47 5.27
C PRO A 18 -1.64 -1.01 4.61
N VAL A 19 -2.64 -1.31 5.42
CA VAL A 19 -3.94 -1.79 4.98
C VAL A 19 -4.88 -0.59 4.95
N ILE A 20 -5.65 -0.46 3.87
CA ILE A 20 -6.71 0.55 3.77
C ILE A 20 -7.92 -0.01 4.49
N ASP A 21 -8.26 0.58 5.63
CA ASP A 21 -9.53 0.26 6.28
C ASP A 21 -10.66 0.97 5.54
N THR A 22 -11.42 0.21 4.76
CA THR A 22 -12.56 0.72 3.98
C THR A 22 -13.73 1.15 4.85
N LYS A 23 -13.73 0.83 6.15
CA LYS A 23 -14.71 1.32 7.12
C LYS A 23 -14.38 2.72 7.62
N ASP A 24 -13.10 3.13 7.51
CA ASP A 24 -12.65 4.47 7.84
C ASP A 24 -12.61 5.34 6.58
N VAL A 25 -13.63 6.20 6.45
CA VAL A 25 -13.77 7.11 5.32
C VAL A 25 -12.61 8.09 5.26
N SER A 26 -12.12 8.58 6.40
CA SER A 26 -10.99 9.50 6.46
C SER A 26 -9.68 8.84 6.05
N ALA A 27 -9.46 7.59 6.46
CA ALA A 27 -8.30 6.81 6.01
C ALA A 27 -8.36 6.54 4.50
N THR A 28 -9.55 6.17 3.98
CA THR A 28 -9.77 5.93 2.56
C THR A 28 -9.52 7.21 1.74
N ASP A 29 -9.99 8.37 2.20
CA ASP A 29 -9.72 9.66 1.56
C ASP A 29 -8.25 10.03 1.56
N ALA A 30 -7.56 9.85 2.69
CA ALA A 30 -6.14 10.11 2.78
C ALA A 30 -5.33 9.23 1.80
N TRP A 31 -5.75 7.99 1.59
CA TRP A 31 -5.15 7.10 0.60
C TRP A 31 -5.47 7.49 -0.83
N ALA A 32 -6.71 7.89 -1.13
CA ALA A 32 -7.11 8.37 -2.45
C ALA A 32 -6.28 9.60 -2.86
N GLN A 33 -6.14 10.56 -1.94
CA GLN A 33 -5.29 11.74 -2.13
C GLN A 33 -3.81 11.38 -2.34
N ARG A 34 -3.26 10.45 -1.54
CA ARG A 34 -1.87 10.00 -1.69
C ARG A 34 -1.59 9.29 -3.00
N LEU A 35 -2.55 8.51 -3.50
CA LEU A 35 -2.45 7.78 -4.75
C LEU A 35 -2.88 8.63 -5.96
N ASN A 36 -3.32 9.87 -5.73
CA ASN A 36 -3.82 10.80 -6.74
C ASN A 36 -4.94 10.20 -7.61
N ILE A 37 -5.88 9.48 -6.99
CA ILE A 37 -7.04 8.86 -7.63
C ILE A 37 -8.33 9.22 -6.90
N SER A 38 -9.46 9.03 -7.57
CA SER A 38 -10.78 9.19 -6.96
C SER A 38 -11.03 8.12 -5.89
N ARG A 39 -11.87 8.45 -4.90
CA ARG A 39 -12.28 7.49 -3.86
C ARG A 39 -12.95 6.25 -4.47
N ASP A 40 -13.80 6.44 -5.48
CA ASP A 40 -14.48 5.35 -6.19
C ASP A 40 -13.50 4.42 -6.89
N ASP A 41 -12.48 4.98 -7.58
CA ASP A 41 -11.43 4.18 -8.22
C ASP A 41 -10.60 3.41 -7.19
N LEU A 42 -10.33 4.03 -6.03
CA LEU A 42 -9.65 3.37 -4.93
C LEU A 42 -10.47 2.19 -4.40
N LEU A 43 -11.76 2.37 -4.17
CA LEU A 43 -12.66 1.31 -3.70
C LEU A 43 -12.80 0.19 -4.73
N LYS A 44 -12.86 0.53 -6.02
CA LYS A 44 -12.88 -0.44 -7.11
C LYS A 44 -11.58 -1.26 -7.16
N ALA A 45 -10.42 -0.61 -7.09
CA ALA A 45 -9.13 -1.29 -7.01
C ALA A 45 -9.06 -2.19 -5.76
N ILE A 46 -9.53 -1.72 -4.60
CA ILE A 46 -9.61 -2.55 -3.38
C ILE A 46 -10.53 -3.76 -3.56
N ALA A 47 -11.63 -3.64 -4.31
CA ALA A 47 -12.51 -4.77 -4.61
C ALA A 47 -11.82 -5.81 -5.51
N GLU A 48 -10.92 -5.39 -6.40
CA GLU A 48 -10.20 -6.27 -7.33
C GLU A 48 -8.94 -6.92 -6.73
N VAL A 49 -8.13 -6.16 -5.98
CA VAL A 49 -6.83 -6.63 -5.44
C VAL A 49 -6.75 -6.73 -3.92
N GLY A 50 -7.82 -6.35 -3.22
CA GLY A 50 -7.91 -6.37 -1.77
C GLY A 50 -7.46 -5.08 -1.10
N ASN A 51 -7.64 -5.02 0.22
CA ASN A 51 -7.38 -3.84 1.07
C ASN A 51 -5.89 -3.50 1.27
N SER A 52 -4.98 -4.21 0.62
CA SER A 52 -3.55 -3.95 0.74
C SER A 52 -3.12 -2.78 -0.14
N VAL A 53 -2.57 -1.72 0.46
CA VAL A 53 -2.05 -0.55 -0.30
C VAL A 53 -1.03 -0.98 -1.36
N ALA A 54 -0.17 -1.94 -1.03
CA ALA A 54 0.83 -2.44 -1.96
C ALA A 54 0.20 -3.10 -3.21
N ALA A 55 -0.93 -3.79 -3.03
CA ALA A 55 -1.64 -4.44 -4.11
C ALA A 55 -2.34 -3.40 -5.00
N VAL A 56 -3.03 -2.43 -4.39
CA VAL A 56 -3.64 -1.29 -5.10
C VAL A 56 -2.59 -0.51 -5.90
N ARG A 57 -1.47 -0.15 -5.27
CA ARG A 57 -0.40 0.58 -5.96
C ARG A 57 0.21 -0.22 -7.11
N ARG A 58 0.38 -1.54 -6.94
CA ARG A 58 0.88 -2.41 -8.01
C ARG A 58 -0.12 -2.54 -9.16
N HIS A 59 -1.40 -2.61 -8.86
CA HIS A 59 -2.47 -2.62 -9.86
C HIS A 59 -2.47 -1.34 -10.70
N LEU A 60 -2.39 -0.18 -10.04
CA LEU A 60 -2.29 1.13 -10.70
C LEU A 60 -1.02 1.32 -11.54
N GLN A 61 0.10 0.69 -11.15
CA GLN A 61 1.35 0.73 -11.93
C GLN A 61 1.38 -0.25 -13.09
N SER A 62 0.47 -1.22 -13.10
CA SER A 62 0.38 -2.26 -14.14
C SER A 62 -0.62 -1.90 -15.24
N THR A 63 -1.35 -0.81 -15.10
CA THR A 63 -2.30 -0.25 -16.08
C THR A 63 -1.66 0.95 -16.76
#